data_AF-A0A968SZV2-F1
#
_entry.id   AF-A0A968SZV2-F1
#
_cell.length_a   1.000
_cell.length_b   1.000
_cell.length_c   1.000
_cell.angle_alpha   90.00
_cell.angle_beta   90.00
_cell.angle_gamma   90.00
#
_symmetry.space_group_name_H-M   'P 1'
#
loop_
_entity.id
_entity.type
_entity.pdbx_description
1 polymer ?
#
loop_
_entity_poly.entity_id
_entity_poly.type
_entity_poly.pdbx_seq_one_letter_code
_entity_poly.pdbx_strand_id
1 'polypeptide(L)'
;MTWSRTAVDLHGAQLVALVVGIAILSQWIAWRSRVPAIIYLLTSGFAAGAILRRAGIETGLEQFNQTFVPVAAALVLFEGGLNTRWQDLQKVGLPVLRLVSVGLVLTWILTTASA
;
A
#
# COMPACT_ATOMS: atom_id res chain seq x y z
N MET A 1 -37.67 11.54 -2.35
CA MET A 1 -36.80 10.44 -2.81
C MET A 1 -35.37 10.62 -2.27
N THR A 2 -35.14 10.42 -0.97
CA THR A 2 -33.82 10.65 -0.32
C THR A 2 -33.38 9.52 0.63
N TRP A 3 -34.28 8.58 0.95
CA TRP A 3 -34.06 7.53 1.96
C TRP A 3 -33.16 6.37 1.52
N SER A 4 -32.97 6.13 0.22
CA SER A 4 -32.11 5.03 -0.26
C SER A 4 -30.61 5.37 -0.27
N ARG A 5 -30.26 6.66 -0.32
CA ARG A 5 -28.86 7.10 -0.40
C ARG A 5 -28.17 7.01 0.96
N THR A 6 -28.84 7.51 2.01
CA THR A 6 -28.33 7.50 3.39
C THR A 6 -28.03 6.10 3.92
N ALA A 7 -28.85 5.11 3.58
CA ALA A 7 -28.59 3.72 3.96
C ALA A 7 -27.31 3.18 3.31
N VAL A 8 -27.09 3.40 2.02
CA VAL A 8 -25.86 2.97 1.31
C VAL A 8 -24.62 3.71 1.84
N ASP A 9 -24.75 5.01 2.13
CA ASP A 9 -23.69 5.85 2.69
C ASP A 9 -23.20 5.34 4.06
N LEU A 10 -24.12 4.87 4.92
CA LEU A 10 -23.80 4.32 6.24
C LEU A 10 -22.99 3.01 6.15
N HIS A 11 -23.34 2.10 5.24
CA HIS A 11 -22.61 0.84 5.06
C HIS A 11 -21.22 1.07 4.49
N GLY A 12 -21.07 2.00 3.54
CA GLY A 12 -19.77 2.38 2.99
C GLY A 12 -18.84 2.99 4.04
N ALA A 13 -19.36 3.91 4.85
CA ALA A 13 -18.61 4.55 5.94
C ALA A 13 -18.10 3.54 6.98
N GLN A 14 -18.91 2.54 7.31
CA GLN A 14 -18.53 1.47 8.23
C GLN A 14 -17.36 0.62 7.69
N LEU A 15 -17.35 0.29 6.39
CA LEU A 15 -16.28 -0.47 5.78
C LEU A 15 -14.96 0.31 5.79
N VAL A 16 -15.00 1.59 5.45
CA VAL A 16 -13.81 2.46 5.52
C VAL A 16 -13.31 2.58 6.95
N ALA A 17 -14.21 2.78 7.92
CA ALA A 17 -13.86 2.84 9.34
C ALA A 17 -13.22 1.54 9.84
N LEU A 18 -13.70 0.37 9.39
CA LEU A 18 -13.09 -0.92 9.70
C LEU A 18 -11.69 -1.05 9.11
N VAL A 19 -11.49 -0.68 7.84
CA VAL A 19 -10.18 -0.73 7.18
C VAL A 19 -9.18 0.20 7.89
N VAL A 20 -9.59 1.43 8.18
CA VAL A 20 -8.77 2.40 8.92
C VAL A 20 -8.50 1.90 10.34
N GLY A 21 -9.49 1.33 11.01
CA GLY A 21 -9.36 0.74 12.34
C GLY A 21 -8.34 -0.39 12.37
N ILE A 22 -8.39 -1.30 11.39
CA ILE A 22 -7.39 -2.39 11.23
C ILE A 22 -6.00 -1.80 10.95
N ALA A 23 -5.89 -0.78 10.10
CA ALA A 23 -4.62 -0.12 9.82
C ALA A 23 -3.99 0.51 11.07
N ILE A 24 -4.78 1.24 11.87
CA ILE A 24 -4.35 1.84 13.13
C ILE A 24 -3.96 0.74 14.13
N LEU A 25 -4.74 -0.35 14.23
CA LEU A 25 -4.43 -1.47 15.11
C LEU A 25 -3.12 -2.15 14.70
N SER A 26 -2.90 -2.36 13.40
CA SER A 26 -1.65 -2.91 12.85
C SER A 26 -0.46 -2.02 13.15
N GLN A 27 -0.59 -0.70 12.98
CA GLN A 27 0.44 0.27 13.37
C GLN A 27 0.66 0.25 14.88
N TRP A 28 -0.41 0.09 15.67
CA TRP A 28 -0.34 0.02 17.12
C TRP A 28 0.45 -1.21 17.60
N ILE A 29 0.14 -2.37 17.03
CA ILE A 29 0.87 -3.62 17.32
C ILE A 29 2.33 -3.51 16.88
N ALA A 30 2.59 -2.86 15.74
CA ALA A 30 3.94 -2.68 15.21
C ALA A 30 4.87 -1.93 16.17
N TRP A 31 4.43 -0.79 16.71
CA TRP A 31 5.25 -0.04 17.67
C TRP A 31 5.42 -0.81 18.98
N ARG A 32 4.40 -1.57 19.41
CA ARG A 32 4.48 -2.37 20.65
C ARG A 32 5.46 -3.53 20.54
N SER A 33 5.54 -4.16 19.36
CA SER A 33 6.41 -5.30 19.05
C SER A 33 7.79 -4.90 18.53
N ARG A 34 8.04 -3.60 18.26
CA ARG A 34 9.27 -3.06 17.64
C ARG A 34 9.60 -3.66 16.28
N VAL A 35 8.58 -4.10 15.54
CA VAL A 35 8.70 -4.64 14.18
C VAL A 35 8.20 -3.57 13.20
N PRO A 36 8.78 -3.46 11.99
CA PRO A 36 8.30 -2.52 10.98
C PRO A 36 6.80 -2.66 10.70
N ALA A 37 6.06 -1.55 10.70
CA ALA A 37 4.59 -1.56 10.55
C ALA A 37 4.11 -2.18 9.24
N ILE A 38 4.92 -2.12 8.18
CA ILE A 38 4.62 -2.72 6.89
C ILE A 38 4.34 -4.23 6.99
N ILE A 39 4.97 -4.95 7.92
CA ILE A 39 4.77 -6.39 8.09
C ILE A 39 3.36 -6.69 8.60
N TYR A 40 2.89 -5.94 9.60
CA TYR A 40 1.52 -6.07 10.12
C TYR A 40 0.47 -5.59 9.12
N LEU A 41 0.76 -4.50 8.38
CA LEU A 41 -0.12 -4.02 7.32
C LEU A 41 -0.25 -5.06 6.19
N LEU A 42 0.86 -5.64 5.73
CA LEU A 42 0.87 -6.63 4.66
C LEU A 42 0.16 -7.92 5.06
N THR A 43 0.41 -8.41 6.28
CA THR A 43 -0.26 -9.61 6.80
C THR A 43 -1.76 -9.39 6.97
N SER A 44 -2.17 -8.25 7.53
CA SER A 44 -3.59 -7.90 7.67
C SER A 44 -4.29 -7.73 6.30
N GLY A 45 -3.65 -7.07 5.33
CA GLY A 45 -4.17 -6.89 3.98
C GLY A 45 -4.28 -8.21 3.20
N PHE A 46 -3.27 -9.08 3.29
CA PHE A 46 -3.30 -10.40 2.67
C PHE A 46 -4.39 -11.30 3.28
N ALA A 47 -4.52 -11.29 4.61
CA ALA A 47 -5.58 -12.01 5.31
C ALA A 47 -6.98 -11.48 4.91
N ALA A 48 -7.17 -10.16 4.93
CA ALA A 48 -8.43 -9.54 4.52
C ALA A 48 -8.77 -9.86 3.06
N GLY A 49 -7.81 -9.77 2.14
CA GLY A 49 -8.00 -10.14 0.74
C GLY A 49 -8.37 -11.62 0.56
N ALA A 50 -7.70 -12.53 1.29
CA ALA A 50 -8.02 -13.96 1.26
C ALA A 50 -9.45 -14.25 1.79
N ILE A 51 -9.88 -13.56 2.84
CA ILE A 51 -11.22 -13.69 3.42
C ILE A 51 -12.28 -13.14 2.43
N LEU A 52 -12.06 -11.95 1.86
CA LEU A 52 -13.01 -11.35 0.92
C LEU A 52 -13.13 -12.17 -0.37
N ARG A 53 -12.04 -12.75 -0.86
CA ARG A 53 -12.07 -13.68 -2.00
C ARG A 53 -12.89 -14.93 -1.69
N ARG A 54 -12.72 -15.53 -0.50
CA ARG A 54 -13.56 -16.67 -0.07
C ARG A 54 -15.04 -16.31 0.05
N ALA A 55 -15.35 -15.05 0.34
CA ALA A 55 -16.72 -14.54 0.39
C ALA A 55 -17.31 -14.20 -1.00
N GLY A 56 -16.55 -14.35 -2.09
CA GLY A 56 -17.00 -14.05 -3.46
C GLY A 56 -17.09 -12.55 -3.79
N ILE A 57 -16.46 -11.68 -2.99
CA ILE A 57 -16.49 -10.22 -3.16
C ILE A 57 -15.28 -9.79 -3.99
N GLU A 58 -15.24 -10.20 -5.26
CA GLU A 58 -14.03 -10.04 -6.10
C GLU A 58 -14.14 -8.83 -7.05
N THR A 59 -15.32 -8.61 -7.61
CA THR A 59 -15.56 -7.59 -8.65
C THR A 59 -15.40 -6.17 -8.14
N GLY A 60 -15.88 -5.88 -6.92
CA GLY A 60 -15.73 -4.55 -6.30
C GLY A 60 -14.31 -4.27 -5.82
N LEU A 61 -13.55 -5.30 -5.44
CA LEU A 61 -12.17 -5.17 -4.97
C LEU A 61 -11.21 -4.81 -6.09
N GLU A 62 -11.36 -5.43 -7.27
CA GLU A 62 -10.47 -5.18 -8.40
C GLU A 62 -10.52 -3.71 -8.85
N GLN A 63 -11.73 -3.17 -9.04
CA GLN A 63 -11.91 -1.76 -9.41
C GLN A 63 -11.38 -0.80 -8.33
N PHE A 64 -11.58 -1.15 -7.06
CA PHE A 64 -11.05 -0.39 -5.94
C PHE A 64 -9.51 -0.38 -5.94
N ASN A 65 -8.88 -1.54 -6.11
CA ASN A 65 -7.42 -1.68 -6.12
C ASN A 65 -6.79 -0.89 -7.28
N GLN A 66 -7.33 -0.98 -8.49
CA GLN A 66 -6.83 -0.24 -9.65
C GLN A 66 -6.85 1.28 -9.44
N THR A 67 -7.79 1.78 -8.64
CA THR A 67 -7.91 3.21 -8.33
C THR A 67 -7.02 3.63 -7.16
N PHE A 68 -7.07 2.89 -6.05
CA PHE A 68 -6.46 3.32 -4.80
C PHE A 68 -5.00 2.89 -4.63
N VAL A 69 -4.57 1.77 -5.21
CA VAL A 69 -3.16 1.32 -5.10
C VAL A 69 -2.20 2.34 -5.70
N PRO A 70 -2.42 2.87 -6.93
CA PRO A 70 -1.53 3.89 -7.48
C PRO A 70 -1.53 5.18 -6.66
N VAL A 71 -2.70 5.60 -6.14
CA VAL A 71 -2.81 6.80 -5.29
C VAL A 71 -2.06 6.61 -3.96
N ALA A 72 -2.22 5.46 -3.31
CA ALA A 72 -1.50 5.14 -2.09
C ALA A 72 0.01 5.04 -2.33
N ALA A 73 0.44 4.38 -3.41
CA ALA A 73 1.85 4.30 -3.79
C ALA A 73 2.44 5.69 -4.07
N ALA A 74 1.71 6.55 -4.78
CA ALA A 74 2.11 7.93 -5.02
C ALA A 74 2.25 8.72 -3.72
N LEU A 75 1.30 8.60 -2.79
CA LEU A 75 1.35 9.26 -1.48
C LEU A 75 2.55 8.80 -0.65
N VAL A 76 2.80 7.49 -0.57
CA VAL A 76 3.94 6.93 0.18
C VAL A 76 5.27 7.36 -0.43
N LEU A 77 5.41 7.32 -1.76
CA LEU A 77 6.62 7.78 -2.44
C LEU A 77 6.81 9.30 -2.33
N PHE A 78 5.72 10.05 -2.34
CA PHE A 78 5.74 11.49 -2.13
C PHE A 78 6.20 11.86 -0.72
N GLU A 79 5.65 11.20 0.31
CA GLU A 79 6.07 11.40 1.70
C GLU A 79 7.55 11.05 1.89
N GLY A 80 7.98 9.90 1.35
CA GLY A 80 9.39 9.48 1.38
C GLY A 80 10.32 10.46 0.64
N GLY A 81 9.88 10.96 -0.52
CA GLY A 81 10.62 11.93 -1.33
C GLY A 81 10.76 13.29 -0.65
N LEU A 82 9.68 13.83 -0.08
CA LEU A 82 9.68 15.11 0.64
C LEU A 82 10.53 15.07 1.92
N ASN A 83 10.55 13.93 2.61
CA ASN A 83 11.38 13.77 3.80
C ASN A 83 12.88 13.61 3.46
N THR A 84 13.22 13.37 2.20
CA THR A 84 14.62 13.22 1.76
C THR A 84 15.32 14.57 1.71
N ARG A 85 16.42 14.70 2.46
CA ARG A 85 17.25 15.91 2.45
C ARG A 85 18.09 15.95 1.18
N TRP A 86 17.97 17.03 0.42
CA TRP A 86 18.75 17.24 -0.81
C TRP A 86 20.26 17.07 -0.60
N GLN A 87 20.77 17.53 0.54
CA GLN A 87 22.20 17.44 0.91
C GLN A 87 22.67 16.00 1.13
N ASP A 88 21.80 15.11 1.62
CA ASP A 88 22.14 13.71 1.81
C ASP A 88 22.09 12.96 0.49
N LEU A 89 21.13 13.29 -0.38
CA LEU A 89 21.03 12.72 -1.72
C LEU A 89 22.25 13.07 -2.58
N GLN A 90 22.81 14.29 -2.46
CA GLN A 90 24.02 14.66 -3.19
C GLN A 90 25.26 13.84 -2.78
N LYS A 91 25.36 13.43 -1.51
CA LYS A 91 26.50 12.61 -1.02
C LYS A 91 26.49 11.19 -1.57
N VAL A 92 25.30 10.64 -1.86
CA VAL A 92 25.12 9.27 -2.34
C VAL A 92 24.48 9.17 -3.74
N GLY A 93 24.39 10.30 -4.46
CA GLY A 93 23.56 10.42 -5.66
C GLY A 93 24.01 9.53 -6.81
N LEU A 94 25.32 9.44 -7.06
CA LEU A 94 25.84 8.61 -8.16
C LEU A 94 25.61 7.10 -7.92
N PRO A 95 25.87 6.54 -6.72
CA PRO A 95 25.43 5.18 -6.37
C PRO A 95 23.92 4.97 -6.54
N VAL A 96 23.08 5.88 -6.04
CA VAL A 96 21.61 5.76 -6.14
C VAL A 96 21.16 5.72 -7.60
N LEU A 97 21.69 6.61 -8.45
CA LEU A 97 21.36 6.61 -9.88
C LEU A 97 21.77 5.32 -10.58
N ARG A 98 22.95 4.76 -10.27
CA ARG A 98 23.39 3.47 -10.82
C ARG A 98 22.49 2.32 -10.36
N LEU A 99 22.04 2.32 -9.11
CA LEU A 99 21.11 1.30 -8.59
C LEU A 99 19.73 1.40 -9.26
N VAL A 100 19.19 2.61 -9.39
CA VAL A 100 17.85 2.83 -9.98
C VAL A 100 17.84 2.67 -11.51
N SER A 101 18.96 2.88 -12.20
CA SER A 101 19.07 2.68 -13.65
C SER A 101 19.59 1.28 -14.00
N VAL A 102 20.90 1.05 -13.82
CA VAL A 102 21.57 -0.21 -14.20
C VAL A 102 21.05 -1.36 -13.36
N GLY A 103 20.86 -1.17 -12.05
CA GLY A 103 20.32 -2.21 -11.17
C GLY A 103 18.90 -2.64 -11.57
N LEU A 104 18.04 -1.68 -11.93
CA LEU A 104 16.69 -1.96 -12.42
C LEU A 104 16.72 -2.73 -13.75
N VAL A 105 17.52 -2.28 -14.73
CA VAL A 105 17.65 -2.95 -16.04
C VAL A 105 18.19 -4.36 -15.88
N LEU A 106 19.22 -4.56 -15.06
CA LEU A 106 19.78 -5.87 -14.78
C LEU A 106 18.76 -6.78 -14.08
N THR A 107 18.07 -6.29 -13.06
CA THR A 107 17.02 -7.06 -12.35
C THR A 107 15.94 -7.48 -13.32
N TRP A 108 15.51 -6.58 -14.20
CA TRP A 108 14.50 -6.87 -15.22
C TRP A 108 14.98 -7.95 -16.20
N ILE A 109 16.17 -7.81 -16.78
CA ILE A 109 16.74 -8.81 -17.70
C ILE A 109 16.89 -10.18 -17.03
N LEU A 110 17.47 -10.22 -15.83
CA LEU A 110 17.72 -11.49 -15.13
C LEU A 110 16.41 -12.17 -14.73
N THR A 111 15.44 -11.42 -14.22
CA THR A 111 14.13 -11.97 -13.84
C THR A 111 13.39 -12.48 -15.06
N THR A 112 13.34 -11.71 -16.15
CA THR A 112 12.71 -12.11 -17.41
C THR A 112 13.41 -13.29 -18.07
N ALA A 113 14.74 -13.41 -17.95
CA ALA A 113 15.49 -14.55 -18.49
C ALA A 113 15.32 -15.83 -17.64
N SER A 114 15.00 -15.69 -16.36
CA SER A 114 14.76 -16.83 -15.45
C SER A 114 13.32 -17.36 -15.46
N ALA A 115 12.37 -16.52 -15.87
CA ALA A 115 10.94 -16.82 -15.93
C ALA A 115 10.59 -17.63 -17.19
#